data_AF-A0A534NSM4-F1
#
_entry.id   AF-A0A534NSM4-F1
#
_cell.length_a   1.000
_cell.length_b   1.000
_cell.length_c   1.000
_cell.angle_alpha   90.00
_cell.angle_beta   90.00
_cell.angle_gamma   90.00
#
_symmetry.space_group_name_H-M   'P 1'
#
loop_
_entity.id
_entity.type
_entity.pdbx_description
1 polymer ?
#
loop_
_entity_poly.entity_id
_entity_poly.type
_entity_poly.pdbx_seq_one_letter_code
_entity_poly.pdbx_strand_id
1 'polypeptide(L)'
;YRVNDDLRRLGVPGERPLTNLVYMGMGEPLHNYDNVMRSLELLLSKEGANFSHRHITVSTSGLVPNIVRFGEDTQVKLAVSLNATTDEQRARLMPVDKKWDIAALMDAVRKFPSRQGRRVTFEYHGRHAGKGRLHAPERANQRHFGRAMSIPPWPFIALFKIGHCRRRAELRDAAGTGEAGN
;
A
#
# COMPACT_ATOMS: atom_id res chain seq x y z
N TYR A 1 -9.41 -12.24 -16.82
CA TYR A 1 -7.96 -12.15 -17.07
C TYR A 1 -7.60 -13.27 -18.00
N ARG A 2 -6.72 -13.02 -18.98
CA ARG A 2 -6.35 -14.02 -20.00
C ARG A 2 -5.85 -15.32 -19.37
N VAL A 3 -5.08 -15.21 -18.28
CA VAL A 3 -4.61 -16.39 -17.52
C VAL A 3 -5.76 -17.30 -17.03
N ASN A 4 -6.91 -16.75 -16.63
CA ASN A 4 -8.04 -17.58 -16.18
C ASN A 4 -8.72 -18.28 -17.37
N ASP A 5 -8.68 -17.68 -18.56
CA ASP A 5 -9.19 -18.30 -19.78
C ASP A 5 -8.26 -19.44 -20.21
N ASP A 6 -6.94 -19.22 -20.15
CA ASP A 6 -5.93 -20.21 -20.49
C ASP A 6 -5.92 -21.38 -19.49
N LEU A 7 -6.03 -21.13 -18.18
CA LEU A 7 -6.18 -22.19 -17.17
C LEU A 7 -7.42 -23.05 -17.39
N ARG A 8 -8.55 -22.42 -17.77
CA ARG A 8 -9.79 -23.15 -18.13
C ARG A 8 -9.61 -24.01 -19.36
N ARG A 9 -8.93 -23.51 -20.41
CA ARG A 9 -8.64 -24.26 -21.63
C ARG A 9 -7.74 -25.47 -21.38
N LEU A 10 -6.77 -25.34 -20.49
CA LEU A 10 -5.83 -26.40 -20.13
C LEU A 10 -6.44 -27.47 -19.21
N GLY A 11 -7.71 -27.31 -18.79
CA GLY A 11 -8.36 -28.26 -17.90
C GLY A 11 -7.72 -28.34 -16.51
N VAL A 12 -6.98 -27.31 -16.10
CA VAL A 12 -6.36 -27.26 -14.77
C VAL A 12 -7.48 -27.22 -13.72
N PRO A 13 -7.58 -28.22 -12.82
CA PRO A 13 -8.63 -28.26 -11.83
C PRO A 13 -8.48 -27.07 -10.87
N GLY A 14 -9.50 -26.20 -10.82
CA GLY A 14 -9.54 -25.08 -9.91
C GLY A 14 -10.95 -24.49 -9.89
N GLU A 15 -11.66 -24.65 -8.77
CA GLU A 15 -13.05 -24.20 -8.63
C GLU A 15 -13.21 -22.67 -8.73
N ARG A 16 -12.11 -21.89 -8.62
CA ARG A 16 -12.16 -20.43 -8.52
C ARG A 16 -11.14 -19.73 -9.41
N PRO A 17 -11.55 -18.67 -10.12
CA PRO A 17 -10.63 -17.87 -10.93
C PRO A 17 -9.60 -17.16 -10.05
N LEU A 18 -8.40 -16.93 -10.57
CA LEU A 18 -7.42 -16.06 -9.94
C LEU A 18 -7.97 -14.63 -9.94
N THR A 19 -8.09 -14.04 -8.76
CA THR A 19 -8.68 -12.70 -8.59
C THR A 19 -7.65 -11.65 -8.20
N ASN A 20 -6.69 -12.00 -7.35
CA ASN A 20 -5.66 -11.11 -6.81
C ASN A 20 -4.29 -11.78 -6.83
N LEU A 21 -3.24 -11.00 -7.05
CA LEU A 21 -1.83 -11.42 -6.98
C LEU A 21 -1.09 -10.53 -5.99
N VAL A 22 -0.30 -11.13 -5.12
CA VAL A 22 0.40 -10.40 -4.06
C VAL A 22 1.86 -10.86 -3.96
N TYR A 23 2.80 -9.92 -4.07
CA TYR A 23 4.23 -10.20 -3.85
C TYR A 23 4.52 -10.15 -2.34
N MET A 24 4.32 -11.28 -1.67
CA MET A 24 4.57 -11.49 -0.24
C MET A 24 5.26 -12.85 0.03
N GLY A 25 6.01 -13.34 -0.96
CA GLY A 25 6.79 -14.57 -0.85
C GLY A 25 8.12 -14.37 -0.13
N MET A 26 9.10 -15.21 -0.49
CA MET A 26 10.46 -15.08 0.04
C MET A 26 11.17 -13.84 -0.54
N GLY A 27 11.82 -13.09 0.33
CA GLY A 27 12.66 -11.94 -0.03
C GLY A 27 11.90 -10.62 -0.08
N GLU A 28 12.66 -9.56 -0.38
CA GLU A 28 12.17 -8.19 -0.48
C GLU A 28 12.03 -7.81 -1.96
N PRO A 29 10.80 -7.63 -2.47
CA PRO A 29 10.58 -7.38 -3.89
C PRO A 29 11.37 -6.18 -4.43
N LEU A 30 11.47 -5.09 -3.65
CA LEU A 30 12.18 -3.90 -4.11
C LEU A 30 13.70 -4.02 -4.12
N HIS A 31 14.31 -5.07 -3.54
CA HIS A 31 15.72 -5.38 -3.77
C HIS A 31 15.95 -5.94 -5.18
N ASN A 32 14.96 -6.61 -5.75
CA ASN A 32 15.02 -7.22 -7.08
C ASN A 32 14.20 -6.41 -8.09
N TYR A 33 14.42 -5.09 -8.10
CA TYR A 33 13.54 -4.12 -8.74
C TYR A 33 13.28 -4.42 -10.22
N ASP A 34 14.34 -4.59 -11.02
CA ASP A 34 14.21 -4.72 -12.47
C ASP A 34 13.46 -6.01 -12.87
N ASN A 35 13.71 -7.12 -12.18
CA ASN A 35 12.98 -8.37 -12.41
C ASN A 35 11.52 -8.27 -11.94
N VAL A 36 11.25 -7.57 -10.84
CA VAL A 36 9.87 -7.30 -10.41
C VAL A 36 9.15 -6.46 -11.45
N MET A 37 9.74 -5.38 -11.94
CA MET A 37 9.12 -4.53 -12.97
C MET A 37 8.86 -5.31 -14.26
N ARG A 38 9.81 -6.12 -14.73
CA ARG A 38 9.62 -7.00 -15.88
C ARG A 38 8.50 -8.02 -15.66
N SER A 39 8.41 -8.60 -14.47
CA SER A 39 7.32 -9.54 -14.15
C SER A 39 5.96 -8.84 -14.14
N LEU A 40 5.88 -7.60 -13.62
CA LEU A 40 4.66 -6.80 -13.64
C LEU A 40 4.24 -6.46 -15.07
N GLU A 41 5.19 -6.12 -15.95
CA GLU A 41 4.91 -5.86 -17.36
C GLU A 41 4.24 -7.07 -18.03
N LEU A 42 4.79 -8.28 -17.83
CA LEU A 42 4.20 -9.52 -18.36
C LEU A 42 2.83 -9.84 -17.74
N LEU A 43 2.65 -9.57 -16.45
CA LEU A 43 1.36 -9.79 -15.78
C LEU A 43 0.28 -8.83 -16.27
N LEU A 44 0.64 -7.58 -16.58
CA LEU A 44 -0.27 -6.53 -17.01
C LEU A 44 -0.55 -6.53 -18.53
N SER A 45 0.37 -7.07 -19.33
CA SER A 45 0.24 -7.15 -20.80
C SER A 45 -1.02 -7.92 -21.22
N LYS A 46 -1.67 -7.44 -22.29
CA LYS A 46 -2.84 -8.11 -22.91
C LYS A 46 -2.46 -9.45 -23.53
N GLU A 47 -1.23 -9.55 -24.02
CA GLU A 47 -0.61 -10.73 -24.60
C GLU A 47 -0.10 -11.70 -23.52
N GLY A 48 0.21 -11.19 -22.34
CA GLY A 48 0.58 -11.95 -21.14
C GLY A 48 -0.63 -12.39 -20.31
N ALA A 49 -0.57 -12.22 -18.98
CA ALA A 49 -1.65 -12.67 -18.09
C ALA A 49 -2.91 -11.78 -18.14
N ASN A 50 -2.77 -10.55 -18.65
CA ASN A 50 -3.81 -9.53 -18.72
C ASN A 50 -4.53 -9.32 -17.37
N PHE A 51 -3.75 -9.23 -16.29
CA PHE A 51 -4.26 -8.85 -14.97
C PHE A 51 -4.46 -7.34 -14.90
N SER A 52 -5.49 -6.93 -14.17
CA SER A 52 -5.65 -5.53 -13.82
C SER A 52 -4.65 -5.14 -12.73
N HIS A 53 -3.96 -4.02 -12.90
CA HIS A 53 -3.07 -3.43 -11.88
C HIS A 53 -3.77 -3.23 -10.53
N ARG A 54 -5.11 -3.09 -10.52
CA ARG A 54 -5.91 -2.99 -9.29
C ARG A 54 -5.95 -4.27 -8.49
N HIS A 55 -5.54 -5.40 -9.05
CA HIS A 55 -5.56 -6.71 -8.40
C HIS A 55 -4.17 -7.26 -8.09
N ILE A 56 -3.13 -6.49 -8.42
CA ILE A 56 -1.76 -6.81 -8.05
C ILE A 56 -1.33 -5.89 -6.90
N THR A 57 -0.67 -6.47 -5.89
CA THR A 57 -0.05 -5.73 -4.78
C THR A 57 1.40 -6.16 -4.64
N VAL A 58 2.33 -5.20 -4.60
CA VAL A 58 3.72 -5.43 -4.22
C VAL A 58 3.91 -4.98 -2.78
N SER A 59 4.38 -5.87 -1.90
CA SER A 59 4.74 -5.52 -0.53
C SER A 59 6.23 -5.15 -0.44
N THR A 60 6.58 -4.23 0.46
CA THR A 60 7.96 -3.88 0.79
C THR A 60 8.14 -3.67 2.29
N SER A 61 9.29 -4.08 2.81
CA SER A 61 9.74 -3.79 4.17
C SER A 61 10.11 -2.32 4.40
N GLY A 62 10.19 -1.51 3.34
CA GLY A 62 10.42 -0.07 3.43
C GLY A 62 11.70 0.42 2.76
N LEU A 63 12.01 -0.06 1.54
CA LEU A 63 13.13 0.48 0.76
C LEU A 63 12.80 1.87 0.18
N VAL A 64 13.06 2.90 0.97
CA VAL A 64 12.74 4.30 0.67
C VAL A 64 13.10 4.76 -0.76
N PRO A 65 14.31 4.53 -1.30
CA PRO A 65 14.65 5.00 -2.65
C PRO A 65 13.76 4.39 -3.73
N ASN A 66 13.36 3.14 -3.53
CA ASN A 66 12.62 2.37 -4.52
C ASN A 66 11.10 2.57 -4.37
N ILE A 67 10.60 3.08 -3.24
CA ILE A 67 9.18 3.39 -3.05
C ILE A 67 8.72 4.46 -4.04
N VAL A 68 9.46 5.58 -4.13
CA VAL A 68 9.09 6.69 -5.01
C VAL A 68 9.16 6.23 -6.47
N ARG A 69 10.30 5.64 -6.86
CA ARG A 69 10.51 5.08 -8.20
C ARG A 69 9.43 4.07 -8.60
N PHE A 70 9.04 3.16 -7.71
CA PHE A 70 7.94 2.21 -7.95
C PHE A 70 6.61 2.90 -8.25
N GLY A 71 6.31 3.98 -7.55
CA GLY A 71 5.11 4.75 -7.82
C GLY A 71 5.13 5.43 -9.19
N GLU A 72 6.29 5.86 -9.64
CA GLU A 72 6.50 6.52 -10.93
C GLU A 72 6.38 5.54 -12.09
N ASP A 73 6.96 4.35 -11.94
CA ASP A 73 7.11 3.36 -13.00
C ASP A 73 5.87 2.46 -13.17
N THR A 74 5.02 2.31 -12.15
CA THR A 74 3.82 1.45 -12.25
C THR A 74 2.60 1.97 -11.46
N GLN A 75 1.42 1.51 -11.86
CA GLN A 75 0.13 1.75 -11.20
C GLN A 75 -0.31 0.62 -10.25
N VAL A 76 0.51 -0.42 -10.10
CA VAL A 76 0.25 -1.54 -9.18
C VAL A 76 0.17 -1.06 -7.73
N LYS A 77 -0.62 -1.74 -6.89
CA LYS A 77 -0.78 -1.36 -5.48
C LYS A 77 0.54 -1.57 -4.72
N LEU A 78 0.86 -0.66 -3.82
CA LEU A 78 1.98 -0.79 -2.89
C LEU A 78 1.45 -1.10 -1.49
N ALA A 79 2.01 -2.12 -0.86
CA ALA A 79 1.89 -2.40 0.56
C ALA A 79 3.25 -2.17 1.25
N VAL A 80 3.23 -1.62 2.46
CA VAL A 80 4.43 -1.30 3.24
C VAL A 80 4.32 -2.00 4.59
N SER A 81 5.24 -2.89 4.89
CA SER A 81 5.32 -3.55 6.19
C SER A 81 5.92 -2.61 7.24
N LEU A 82 5.08 -2.11 8.15
CA LEU A 82 5.48 -1.21 9.22
C LEU A 82 5.85 -2.00 10.49
N ASN A 83 4.95 -2.88 10.95
CA ASN A 83 5.13 -3.84 12.06
C ASN A 83 5.54 -3.30 13.44
N ALA A 84 5.70 -1.98 13.63
CA ALA A 84 5.98 -1.34 14.91
C ALA A 84 5.58 0.15 14.88
N THR A 85 5.37 0.78 16.04
CA THR A 85 5.05 2.22 16.14
C THR A 85 6.26 3.09 16.52
N THR A 86 7.35 2.47 16.99
CA THR A 86 8.61 3.15 17.30
C THR A 86 9.80 2.49 16.58
N ASP A 87 10.83 3.27 16.29
CA ASP A 87 12.05 2.80 15.61
C ASP A 87 12.78 1.74 16.45
N GLU A 88 12.80 1.86 17.79
CA GLU A 88 13.45 0.85 18.63
C GLU A 88 12.77 -0.51 18.54
N GLN A 89 11.44 -0.53 18.37
CA GLN A 89 10.69 -1.76 18.15
C GLN A 89 10.89 -2.25 16.71
N ARG A 90 10.83 -1.34 15.73
CA ARG A 90 10.95 -1.69 14.32
C ARG A 90 12.34 -2.23 13.99
N ALA A 91 13.42 -1.61 14.47
CA ALA A 91 14.79 -2.09 14.29
C ALA A 91 15.06 -3.47 14.88
N ARG A 92 14.32 -3.87 15.92
CA ARG A 92 14.40 -5.23 16.50
C ARG A 92 13.72 -6.27 15.61
N LEU A 93 12.62 -5.92 14.97
CA LEU A 93 11.83 -6.83 14.12
C LEU A 93 12.30 -6.84 12.66
N MET A 94 12.72 -5.68 12.17
CA MET A 94 12.99 -5.38 10.77
C MET A 94 14.30 -4.58 10.67
N PRO A 95 15.44 -5.25 10.43
CA PRO A 95 16.76 -4.60 10.37
C PRO A 95 16.88 -3.46 9.36
N VAL A 96 15.99 -3.40 8.35
CA VAL A 96 15.91 -2.30 7.38
C VAL A 96 15.71 -0.93 8.05
N ASP A 97 15.09 -0.89 9.23
CA ASP A 97 14.87 0.33 10.01
C ASP A 97 16.17 1.03 10.42
N LYS A 98 17.24 0.26 10.65
CA LYS A 98 18.58 0.81 10.95
C LYS A 98 19.13 1.68 9.82
N LYS A 99 18.65 1.47 8.60
CA LYS A 99 19.02 2.27 7.41
C LYS A 99 17.96 3.31 7.07
N TRP A 100 16.68 2.98 7.29
CA TRP A 100 15.53 3.81 6.95
C TRP A 100 14.51 3.76 8.09
N ASP A 101 14.60 4.73 8.98
CA ASP A 101 13.67 4.91 10.10
C ASP A 101 12.22 5.14 9.62
N ILE A 102 11.27 5.09 10.55
CA ILE A 102 9.85 5.31 10.28
C ILE A 102 9.62 6.70 9.67
N ALA A 103 10.38 7.72 10.09
CA ALA A 103 10.22 9.07 9.57
C ALA A 103 10.57 9.16 8.07
N ALA A 104 11.70 8.60 7.66
CA ALA A 104 12.14 8.50 6.27
C ALA A 104 11.18 7.65 5.44
N LEU A 105 10.70 6.53 6.00
CA LEU A 105 9.69 5.70 5.36
C LEU A 105 8.39 6.47 5.08
N MET A 106 7.89 7.19 6.08
CA MET A 106 6.67 8.00 5.94
C MET A 106 6.86 9.14 4.94
N ASP A 107 8.04 9.77 4.91
CA ASP A 107 8.36 10.78 3.91
C ASP A 107 8.35 10.21 2.48
N ALA A 108 8.95 9.05 2.27
CA ALA A 108 8.91 8.33 1.00
C ALA A 108 7.48 8.01 0.56
N VAL A 109 6.63 7.55 1.49
CA VAL A 109 5.22 7.25 1.22
C VAL A 109 4.42 8.52 0.91
N ARG A 110 4.73 9.66 1.53
CA ARG A 110 4.08 10.94 1.18
C ARG A 110 4.43 11.39 -0.23
N LYS A 111 5.69 11.18 -0.64
CA LYS A 111 6.22 11.46 -1.98
C LYS A 111 5.76 10.44 -3.03
N PHE A 112 5.21 9.31 -2.61
CA PHE A 112 4.68 8.29 -3.51
C PHE A 112 3.59 8.88 -4.42
N PRO A 113 3.75 8.82 -5.76
CA PRO A 113 2.80 9.43 -6.68
C PRO A 113 1.45 8.70 -6.65
N SER A 114 0.45 9.38 -6.07
CA SER A 114 -0.95 8.96 -6.04
C SER A 114 -1.66 9.31 -7.35
N ARG A 115 -1.19 8.71 -8.46
CA ARG A 115 -1.94 8.77 -9.72
C ARG A 115 -3.27 8.04 -9.53
N GLN A 116 -4.36 8.66 -9.99
CA GLN A 116 -5.72 8.07 -10.02
C GLN A 116 -6.26 7.60 -8.65
N GLY A 117 -5.89 8.25 -7.54
CA GLY A 117 -6.42 7.92 -6.21
C GLY A 117 -5.87 6.61 -5.62
N ARG A 118 -4.76 6.10 -6.16
CA ARG A 118 -4.03 4.94 -5.63
C ARG A 118 -3.53 5.25 -4.22
N ARG A 119 -3.81 4.33 -3.30
CA ARG A 119 -3.44 4.39 -1.88
C ARG A 119 -2.33 3.40 -1.57
N VAL A 120 -1.43 3.79 -0.68
CA VAL A 120 -0.46 2.87 -0.07
C VAL A 120 -1.16 2.17 1.10
N THR A 121 -0.95 0.85 1.18
CA THR A 121 -1.46 0.03 2.28
C THR A 121 -0.33 -0.20 3.27
N PHE A 122 -0.58 -0.10 4.56
CA PHE A 122 0.37 -0.44 5.61
C PHE A 122 -0.01 -1.76 6.23
N GLU A 123 0.97 -2.63 6.37
CA GLU A 123 0.86 -3.92 7.01
C GLU A 123 1.43 -3.82 8.42
N TYR A 124 0.69 -4.31 9.41
CA TYR A 124 1.11 -4.28 10.81
C TYR A 124 0.87 -5.63 11.48
N HIS A 125 1.95 -6.27 11.89
CA HIS A 125 1.96 -7.47 12.73
C HIS A 125 2.27 -7.10 14.18
N GLY A 126 1.27 -6.65 14.93
CA GLY A 126 1.45 -6.36 16.34
C GLY A 126 1.61 -7.64 17.17
N ARG A 127 2.83 -7.97 17.62
CA ARG A 127 3.04 -8.96 18.71
C ARG A 127 3.08 -8.36 20.11
N HIS A 128 3.07 -7.03 20.23
CA HIS A 128 2.99 -6.32 21.50
C HIS A 128 1.82 -5.33 21.53
N ALA A 129 0.59 -5.86 21.48
CA ALA A 129 -0.49 -5.21 22.23
C ALA A 129 -0.31 -5.61 23.70
N GLY A 130 0.69 -5.06 24.37
CA GLY A 130 0.81 -5.21 25.81
C GLY A 130 -0.50 -4.77 26.47
N LYS A 131 -0.90 -5.42 27.57
CA LYS A 131 -2.04 -5.04 28.43
C LYS A 131 -1.83 -3.68 29.12
N GLY A 132 -1.27 -2.69 28.44
CA GLY A 132 -1.22 -1.29 28.86
C GLY A 132 -2.24 -0.52 28.04
N ARG A 133 -3.09 0.26 28.71
CA ARG A 133 -3.88 1.29 28.04
C ARG A 133 -2.93 2.11 27.15
N LEU A 134 -3.26 2.25 25.87
CA LEU A 134 -2.60 3.18 24.96
C LEU A 134 -2.41 4.53 25.67
N HIS A 135 -1.17 4.90 25.97
CA HIS A 135 -0.88 6.17 26.63
C HIS A 135 -1.22 7.32 25.67
N ALA A 136 -1.82 8.37 26.21
CA ALA A 136 -2.54 9.39 25.48
C ALA A 136 -1.75 10.32 24.53
N PRO A 137 -0.40 10.43 24.49
CA PRO A 137 0.24 11.22 23.43
C PRO A 137 0.24 10.51 22.06
N GLU A 138 -0.06 9.20 22.01
CA GLU A 138 0.02 8.36 20.80
C GLU A 138 -1.23 8.45 19.88
N ARG A 139 -2.26 9.20 20.31
CA ARG A 139 -3.48 9.45 19.51
C ARG A 139 -3.31 10.54 18.44
N ALA A 140 -2.31 11.40 18.55
CA ALA A 140 -2.14 12.52 17.62
C ALA A 140 -1.78 12.06 16.20
N ASN A 141 -0.98 11.00 16.08
CA ASN A 141 -0.60 10.46 14.76
C ASN A 141 -1.72 9.64 14.10
N GLN A 142 -2.75 9.24 14.84
CA GLN A 142 -3.88 8.45 14.31
C GLN A 142 -4.89 9.29 13.50
N ARG A 143 -4.88 10.62 13.60
CA ARG A 143 -5.80 11.49 12.83
C ARG A 143 -5.58 11.42 11.31
N HIS A 144 -4.44 10.88 10.85
CA HIS A 144 -4.16 10.64 9.43
C HIS A 144 -4.71 9.30 8.91
N PHE A 145 -5.24 8.43 9.78
CA PHE A 145 -5.64 7.06 9.43
C PHE A 145 -7.16 6.93 9.48
N GLY A 146 -7.81 6.97 8.31
CA GLY A 146 -9.26 6.85 8.17
C GLY A 146 -9.81 5.51 8.70
N ARG A 147 -11.01 5.57 9.28
CA ARG A 147 -11.76 4.46 9.89
C ARG A 147 -12.08 3.31 8.91
N ALA A 148 -11.75 2.08 9.31
CA ALA A 148 -12.57 0.87 9.19
C ALA A 148 -11.88 -0.26 9.97
N MET A 149 -12.40 -0.61 11.14
CA MET A 149 -11.81 -1.61 12.05
C MET A 149 -12.73 -2.83 12.10
N SER A 150 -12.22 -3.98 11.67
CA SER A 150 -12.72 -5.32 12.04
C SER A 150 -11.47 -6.21 12.17
N ILE A 151 -11.22 -6.73 13.38
CA ILE A 151 -10.02 -7.48 13.75
C ILE A 151 -10.43 -8.95 13.93
N PRO A 152 -10.14 -9.86 12.98
CA PRO A 152 -10.28 -11.30 13.19
C PRO A 152 -9.08 -11.87 13.98
N PRO A 153 -9.28 -12.95 14.78
CA PRO A 153 -8.25 -13.48 15.67
C PRO A 153 -7.25 -14.37 14.91
N TRP A 154 -6.04 -13.84 14.70
CA TRP A 154 -4.79 -14.55 14.34
C TRP A 154 -4.71 -15.36 13.01
N PRO A 155 -3.51 -15.43 12.39
CA PRO A 155 -2.44 -14.44 12.35
C PRO A 155 -2.74 -13.48 11.19
N PHE A 156 -3.52 -12.43 11.43
CA PHE A 156 -3.85 -11.47 10.37
C PHE A 156 -2.98 -10.22 10.45
N ILE A 157 -2.41 -9.87 9.31
CA ILE A 157 -1.87 -8.55 9.01
C ILE A 157 -3.00 -7.55 9.10
N ALA A 158 -2.89 -6.56 9.99
CA ALA A 158 -3.78 -5.41 9.94
C ALA A 158 -3.37 -4.53 8.75
N LEU A 159 -4.28 -4.39 7.78
CA LEU A 159 -4.08 -3.58 6.56
C LEU A 159 -4.73 -2.20 6.74
N PHE A 160 -3.93 -1.15 6.82
CA PHE A 160 -4.41 0.24 6.86
C PHE A 160 -4.19 0.92 5.52
N LYS A 161 -5.20 1.57 4.94
CA LYS A 161 -5.02 2.37 3.71
C LYS A 161 -4.89 3.85 4.06
N ILE A 162 -3.74 4.46 3.76
CA ILE A 162 -3.62 5.92 3.82
C ILE A 162 -4.10 6.50 2.49
N GLY A 163 -5.14 7.33 2.55
CA GLY A 163 -5.56 8.17 1.43
C GLY A 163 -4.88 9.54 1.52
N HIS A 164 -4.33 10.03 0.41
CA HIS A 164 -3.94 11.44 0.31
C HIS A 164 -5.23 12.28 0.46
N CYS A 165 -5.29 13.07 1.54
CA CYS A 165 -6.40 13.98 1.79
C CYS A 165 -6.24 15.16 0.82
N ARG A 166 -6.96 15.15 -0.31
CA ARG A 166 -7.09 16.35 -1.14
C ARG A 166 -7.76 17.42 -0.28
N ARG A 167 -7.02 18.47 0.11
CA ARG A 167 -7.57 19.69 0.69
C ARG A 167 -8.61 20.25 -0.29
N ARG A 168 -9.89 20.06 0.03
CA ARG A 168 -11.04 20.57 -0.73
C ARG A 168 -11.42 21.97 -0.22
N ALA A 169 -10.44 22.83 0.01
CA ALA A 169 -10.61 24.09 0.74
C ALA A 169 -10.39 25.37 -0.07
N GLU A 170 -10.02 25.32 -1.35
CA GLU A 170 -9.63 26.55 -2.10
C GLU A 170 -10.36 26.74 -3.44
N LEU A 171 -11.52 26.13 -3.64
CA LEU A 171 -12.31 26.31 -4.87
C LEU A 171 -13.79 26.66 -4.61
N ARG A 172 -14.08 27.33 -3.50
CA ARG A 172 -15.43 27.85 -3.19
C ARG A 172 -15.57 29.37 -3.15
N ASP A 173 -14.47 30.12 -3.25
CA ASP A 173 -14.51 31.60 -3.14
C ASP A 173 -14.36 32.34 -4.48
N ALA A 174 -14.45 31.65 -5.62
CA ALA A 174 -14.28 32.27 -6.95
C ALA A 174 -15.45 32.07 -7.92
N ALA A 175 -16.64 31.64 -7.46
CA ALA A 175 -17.82 31.51 -8.32
C ALA A 175 -19.13 31.75 -7.54
N GLY A 176 -19.71 32.95 -7.72
CA GLY A 176 -21.04 33.34 -7.22
C GLY A 176 -21.11 34.83 -6.87
N THR A 177 -21.19 35.73 -7.87
CA THR A 177 -22.42 36.47 -8.28
C THR A 177 -22.90 37.45 -7.18
N GLY A 178 -22.87 38.78 -7.31
CA GLY A 178 -23.06 39.58 -8.52
C GLY A 178 -24.51 39.51 -8.98
N GLU A 179 -25.42 40.14 -8.23
CA GLU A 179 -26.71 40.73 -8.68
C GLU A 179 -27.61 41.05 -7.47
N ALA A 180 -27.87 42.33 -7.22
CA ALA A 180 -29.08 42.82 -6.56
C ALA A 180 -29.25 44.31 -6.92
N GLY A 181 -29.97 44.56 -8.02
CA GLY A 181 -30.58 45.86 -8.29
C GLY A 181 -31.95 45.91 -7.61
N ASN A 182 -32.15 46.95 -6.81
CA ASN A 182 -33.37 47.78 -6.76
C ASN A 182 -32.98 49.11 -6.09
#